data_AF-A0A2V5HAU3-F1
#
_entry.id   AF-A0A2V5HAU3-F1
#
_cell.length_a   1.000
_cell.length_b   1.000
_cell.length_c   1.000
_cell.angle_alpha   90.00
_cell.angle_beta   90.00
_cell.angle_gamma   90.00
#
_symmetry.space_group_name_H-M   'P 1'
#
loop_
_entity.id
_entity.type
_entity.pdbx_description
1 polymer ?
#
loop_
_entity_poly.entity_id
_entity_poly.type
_entity_poly.pdbx_seq_one_letter_code
_entity_poly.pdbx_strand_id
1 'polypeptide(L)'
;MLRDFRALNLLILTFSAVYVIAIGLFTISLLNCRPQKTHQTTECRNLIQGYRFRARKNYLSPHRARIRPNSRLAFVFGIENAFTTTDEEYATHFARNARHLINLKAQVWERLAKRLQSSANELISTAHRLHLAGVVQSLSLRIILTTLLNAELDTLPDTDKHMVSLAQAINRAWVSSKNDVDLIEFAHNPDLQAPLSALFPTFERTNPRDNPLCWILPGFEISWRINLRMVPELLLNTGQAHPDWTVTMIAFAENPTKTQFEAPGADDISAKDLVAGGLRLYPPTKRIYRAFEWEENGARHSETFAADVEACHLSVESGDKMR
;
A
#
# COMPACT_ATOMS: atom_id res chain seq x y z
N MET A 1 -19.31 -28.04 22.05
CA MET A 1 -17.97 -28.66 22.10
C MET A 1 -17.28 -28.75 20.74
N LEU A 2 -17.82 -29.41 19.70
CA LEU A 2 -17.24 -29.37 18.32
C LEU A 2 -17.58 -28.08 17.53
N ARG A 3 -18.64 -27.38 17.91
CA ARG A 3 -19.09 -26.11 17.28
C ARG A 3 -18.26 -24.91 17.75
N ASP A 4 -17.65 -25.01 18.92
CA ASP A 4 -16.77 -24.00 19.53
C ASP A 4 -15.35 -24.04 18.95
N PHE A 5 -14.93 -25.19 18.39
CA PHE A 5 -13.62 -25.34 17.73
C PHE A 5 -13.55 -24.64 16.35
N ARG A 6 -14.68 -24.44 15.66
CA ARG A 6 -14.73 -23.66 14.41
C ARG A 6 -14.64 -22.15 14.67
N ALA A 7 -15.28 -21.68 15.74
CA ALA A 7 -15.15 -20.29 16.19
C ALA A 7 -13.70 -20.01 16.64
N LEU A 8 -13.08 -20.92 17.40
CA LEU A 8 -11.69 -20.84 17.84
C LEU A 8 -10.67 -20.88 16.67
N ASN A 9 -10.96 -21.62 15.58
CA ASN A 9 -10.12 -21.66 14.37
C ASN A 9 -10.25 -20.42 13.46
N LEU A 10 -11.43 -19.78 13.42
CA LEU A 10 -11.59 -18.43 12.85
C LEU A 10 -10.97 -17.36 13.76
N LEU A 11 -10.90 -17.63 15.07
CA LEU A 11 -10.36 -16.74 16.09
C LEU A 11 -8.81 -16.79 16.22
N ILE A 12 -8.18 -17.92 15.93
CA ILE A 12 -6.70 -18.04 15.89
C ILE A 12 -6.10 -17.42 14.62
N LEU A 13 -6.91 -17.33 13.55
CA LEU A 13 -6.76 -16.41 12.40
C LEU A 13 -6.70 -14.93 12.83
N THR A 14 -7.38 -14.59 13.94
CA THR A 14 -7.54 -13.22 14.44
C THR A 14 -6.66 -12.87 15.66
N PHE A 15 -6.04 -13.83 16.35
CA PHE A 15 -5.40 -13.56 17.65
C PHE A 15 -3.88 -13.70 17.77
N SER A 16 -3.14 -14.07 16.72
CA SER A 16 -1.67 -13.93 16.80
C SER A 16 -1.18 -12.50 16.52
N ALA A 17 -2.08 -11.55 16.81
CA ALA A 17 -1.96 -10.12 16.84
C ALA A 17 -1.43 -9.57 18.17
N VAL A 18 -1.02 -10.39 19.16
CA VAL A 18 -0.98 -9.90 20.54
C VAL A 18 0.37 -9.44 21.11
N TYR A 19 1.54 -9.98 20.82
CA TYR A 19 2.73 -9.42 21.49
C TYR A 19 4.03 -9.62 20.72
N VAL A 20 4.58 -8.51 20.26
CA VAL A 20 5.99 -8.10 20.42
C VAL A 20 6.11 -6.75 19.72
N ILE A 21 6.50 -5.73 20.50
CA ILE A 21 6.87 -4.34 20.13
C ILE A 21 5.70 -3.32 20.24
N ALA A 22 5.51 -2.49 21.28
CA ALA A 22 6.44 -1.96 22.26
C ALA A 22 7.83 -1.69 21.67
N ILE A 23 7.91 -0.74 20.73
CA ILE A 23 9.08 0.04 20.26
C ILE A 23 8.83 0.48 18.81
N GLY A 24 8.58 1.77 18.62
CA GLY A 24 8.50 2.32 17.27
C GLY A 24 7.75 3.63 17.17
N LEU A 25 7.98 4.54 18.12
CA LEU A 25 8.06 5.95 17.78
C LEU A 25 8.84 6.04 16.46
N PHE A 26 8.22 6.42 15.34
CA PHE A 26 8.93 7.15 14.29
C PHE A 26 7.93 7.82 13.37
N THR A 27 7.75 9.09 13.70
CA THR A 27 7.48 10.22 12.83
C THR A 27 8.17 10.06 11.48
N ILE A 28 7.42 10.33 10.41
CA ILE A 28 8.00 10.59 9.09
C ILE A 28 8.68 11.96 9.19
N SER A 29 9.98 11.95 9.47
CA SER A 29 10.86 13.09 9.36
C SER A 29 11.99 12.74 8.39
N LEU A 30 11.93 13.36 7.21
CA LEU A 30 13.11 13.64 6.40
C LEU A 30 13.83 14.82 7.09
N LEU A 31 15.15 14.75 7.28
CA LEU A 31 16.02 15.92 7.46
C LEU A 31 16.99 15.86 6.28
N ASN A 32 16.99 16.82 5.34
CA ASN A 32 17.78 18.06 5.49
C ASN A 32 17.13 19.34 4.93
N CYS A 33 15.82 19.32 4.72
CA CYS A 33 14.94 20.49 4.77
C CYS A 33 13.60 19.90 5.21
N ARG A 34 13.03 20.31 6.34
CA ARG A 34 11.65 19.89 6.66
C ARG A 34 10.78 20.47 5.54
N PRO A 35 10.27 19.65 4.59
CA PRO A 35 9.50 20.20 3.49
C PRO A 35 8.30 20.90 4.11
N GLN A 36 8.02 22.13 3.68
CA GLN A 36 6.90 22.87 4.23
C GLN A 36 5.63 22.06 3.97
N LYS A 37 4.96 21.69 5.06
CA LYS A 37 3.76 20.85 5.04
C LYS A 37 2.53 21.75 5.07
N THR A 38 1.51 21.37 4.33
CA THR A 38 0.16 21.95 4.47
C THR A 38 -0.82 20.84 4.78
N HIS A 39 -1.83 21.16 5.59
CA HIS A 39 -2.97 20.30 5.90
C HIS A 39 -4.30 20.97 5.55
N GLN A 40 -4.26 22.19 4.98
CA GLN A 40 -5.46 22.87 4.51
C GLN A 40 -5.93 22.20 3.21
N THR A 41 -7.17 21.72 3.17
CA THR A 41 -7.71 20.91 2.06
C THR A 41 -7.48 21.53 0.68
N THR A 42 -7.73 22.83 0.53
CA THR A 42 -7.55 23.55 -0.75
C THR A 42 -6.08 23.64 -1.14
N GLU A 43 -5.20 23.95 -0.20
CA GLU A 43 -3.75 23.98 -0.44
C GLU A 43 -3.20 22.59 -0.79
N CYS A 44 -3.63 21.55 -0.08
CA CYS A 44 -3.28 20.16 -0.37
C CYS A 44 -3.69 19.76 -1.78
N ARG A 45 -4.92 20.08 -2.21
CA ARG A 45 -5.40 19.79 -3.58
C ARG A 45 -4.53 20.49 -4.63
N ASN A 46 -4.25 21.78 -4.45
CA ASN A 46 -3.40 22.55 -5.37
C ASN A 46 -1.97 21.99 -5.44
N LEU A 47 -1.39 21.66 -4.28
CA LEU A 47 -0.07 21.04 -4.19
C LEU A 47 -0.07 19.70 -4.93
N ILE A 48 -1.03 18.81 -4.70
CA ILE A 48 -1.12 17.48 -5.32
C ILE A 48 -1.17 17.58 -6.86
N GLN A 49 -1.93 18.55 -7.38
CA GLN A 49 -2.01 18.84 -8.82
C GLN A 49 -0.65 19.28 -9.38
N GLY A 50 0.16 20.00 -8.60
CA GLY A 50 1.54 20.34 -8.93
C GLY A 50 1.72 21.54 -9.87
N TYR A 51 0.64 22.19 -10.31
CA TYR A 51 0.73 23.35 -11.21
C TYR A 51 1.05 24.66 -10.48
N ARG A 52 0.49 24.86 -9.28
CA ARG A 52 0.64 26.08 -8.49
C ARG A 52 0.56 25.77 -6.99
N PHE A 53 1.28 26.55 -6.18
CA PHE A 53 1.21 26.48 -4.72
C PHE A 53 1.56 27.84 -4.11
N ARG A 54 0.74 28.34 -3.17
CA ARG A 54 0.90 29.65 -2.51
C ARG A 54 1.21 30.79 -3.48
N ALA A 55 0.32 30.97 -4.45
CA ALA A 55 0.41 31.93 -5.57
C ALA A 55 1.56 31.70 -6.58
N ARG A 56 2.55 30.85 -6.29
CA ARG A 56 3.68 30.54 -7.19
C ARG A 56 3.26 29.54 -8.27
N LYS A 57 3.65 29.81 -9.52
CA LYS A 57 3.53 28.86 -10.64
C LYS A 57 4.71 27.90 -10.59
N ASN A 58 4.44 26.61 -10.76
CA ASN A 58 5.49 25.63 -10.93
C ASN A 58 5.98 25.63 -12.37
N TYR A 59 7.29 25.74 -12.57
CA TYR A 59 7.94 25.59 -13.87
C TYR A 59 8.19 24.13 -14.23
N LEU A 60 8.08 23.22 -13.26
CA LEU A 60 8.00 21.79 -13.52
C LEU A 60 6.58 21.41 -13.95
N SER A 61 6.48 20.45 -14.89
CA SER A 61 5.21 19.78 -15.13
C SER A 61 4.79 18.97 -13.89
N PRO A 62 3.49 18.68 -13.71
CA PRO A 62 3.01 17.82 -12.63
C PRO A 62 3.69 16.45 -12.54
N HIS A 63 4.18 15.92 -13.67
CA HIS A 63 4.93 14.67 -13.73
C HIS A 63 6.33 14.88 -13.17
N ARG A 64 7.07 15.86 -13.69
CA ARG A 64 8.44 16.17 -13.23
C ARG A 64 8.49 16.57 -11.75
N ALA A 65 7.46 17.24 -11.26
CA ALA A 65 7.31 17.60 -9.85
C ALA A 65 7.32 16.38 -8.90
N ARG A 66 7.02 15.17 -9.39
CA ARG A 66 7.00 13.93 -8.57
C ARG A 66 8.36 13.24 -8.51
N ILE A 67 9.22 13.47 -9.50
CA ILE A 67 10.44 12.67 -9.70
C ILE A 67 11.43 12.92 -8.56
N ARG A 68 11.73 14.18 -8.26
CA ARG A 68 12.71 14.53 -7.21
C ARG A 68 12.35 13.92 -5.84
N PRO A 69 11.09 14.02 -5.36
CA PRO A 69 10.72 13.33 -4.12
C PRO A 69 10.74 11.79 -4.18
N ASN A 70 10.69 11.18 -5.37
CA ASN A 70 10.68 9.74 -5.56
C ASN A 70 12.01 9.17 -6.09
N SER A 71 13.04 10.00 -6.30
CA SER A 71 14.33 9.57 -6.89
C SER A 71 15.00 8.47 -6.08
N ARG A 72 14.84 8.52 -4.76
CA ARG A 72 15.31 7.49 -3.84
C ARG A 72 14.67 6.12 -4.09
N LEU A 73 13.40 6.09 -4.46
CA LEU A 73 12.73 4.83 -4.79
C LEU A 73 13.33 4.23 -6.06
N ALA A 74 13.62 5.05 -7.06
CA ALA A 74 14.33 4.62 -8.26
C ALA A 74 15.71 4.03 -7.91
N PHE A 75 16.46 4.70 -7.05
CA PHE A 75 17.80 4.27 -6.63
C PHE A 75 17.79 2.94 -5.86
N VAL A 76 16.95 2.83 -4.83
CA VAL A 76 16.94 1.66 -3.92
C VAL A 76 16.31 0.43 -4.56
N PHE A 77 15.30 0.63 -5.41
CA PHE A 77 14.54 -0.49 -6.00
C PHE A 77 14.87 -0.74 -7.47
N GLY A 78 15.65 0.12 -8.13
CA GLY A 78 16.03 -0.04 -9.53
C GLY A 78 14.82 0.05 -10.46
N ILE A 79 13.90 0.98 -10.18
CA ILE A 79 12.60 1.08 -10.87
C ILE A 79 12.47 2.37 -11.69
N GLU A 80 11.88 2.23 -12.87
CA GLU A 80 11.34 3.34 -13.65
C GLU A 80 9.85 3.10 -13.88
N ASN A 81 8.99 3.75 -13.10
CA ASN A 81 7.55 3.67 -13.21
C ASN A 81 6.92 5.07 -13.33
N ALA A 82 5.60 5.16 -13.29
CA ALA A 82 4.85 6.43 -13.41
C ALA A 82 5.19 7.50 -12.35
N PHE A 83 5.92 7.16 -11.28
CA PHE A 83 6.34 8.10 -10.23
C PHE A 83 7.80 8.52 -10.33
N THR A 84 8.64 7.75 -11.04
CA THR A 84 10.10 7.96 -11.11
C THR A 84 10.59 8.33 -12.51
N THR A 85 9.81 8.10 -13.56
CA THR A 85 10.17 8.43 -14.94
C THR A 85 10.04 9.93 -15.26
N THR A 86 10.87 10.40 -16.20
CA THR A 86 10.73 11.72 -16.85
C THR A 86 9.86 11.69 -18.12
N ASP A 87 9.54 10.49 -18.60
CA ASP A 87 8.76 10.24 -19.81
C ASP A 87 7.25 10.27 -19.48
N GLU A 88 6.58 11.37 -19.86
CA GLU A 88 5.17 11.59 -19.53
C GLU A 88 4.22 10.63 -20.27
N GLU A 89 4.60 10.22 -21.48
CA GLU A 89 3.83 9.27 -22.28
C GLU A 89 3.90 7.89 -21.65
N TYR A 90 5.10 7.43 -21.28
CA TYR A 90 5.29 6.18 -20.55
C TYR A 90 4.55 6.18 -19.20
N ALA A 91 4.64 7.26 -18.41
CA ALA A 91 3.93 7.37 -17.14
C ALA A 91 2.41 7.25 -17.31
N THR A 92 1.86 7.90 -18.35
CA THR A 92 0.43 7.88 -18.67
C THR A 92 0.00 6.49 -19.12
N HIS A 93 0.78 5.86 -20.00
CA HIS A 93 0.57 4.50 -20.47
C HIS A 93 0.60 3.48 -19.32
N PHE A 94 1.62 3.56 -18.45
CA PHE A 94 1.76 2.71 -17.27
C PHE A 94 0.54 2.83 -16.35
N ALA A 95 0.11 4.05 -16.02
CA ALA A 95 -1.05 4.28 -15.15
C ALA A 95 -2.36 3.77 -15.77
N ARG A 96 -2.53 3.93 -17.09
CA ARG A 96 -3.68 3.39 -17.83
C ARG A 96 -3.70 1.86 -17.77
N ASN A 97 -2.55 1.22 -17.98
CA ASN A 97 -2.44 -0.23 -17.94
C ASN A 97 -2.70 -0.77 -16.53
N ALA A 98 -2.13 -0.15 -15.50
CA ALA A 98 -2.43 -0.50 -14.11
C ALA A 98 -3.93 -0.43 -13.81
N ARG A 99 -4.60 0.64 -14.26
CA ARG A 99 -6.06 0.80 -14.09
C ARG A 99 -6.86 -0.29 -14.79
N HIS A 100 -6.44 -0.71 -15.99
CA HIS A 100 -7.10 -1.78 -16.71
C HIS A 100 -6.97 -3.12 -15.98
N LEU A 101 -5.78 -3.44 -15.48
CA LEU A 101 -5.49 -4.71 -14.79
C LEU A 101 -6.24 -4.84 -13.45
N ILE A 102 -6.39 -3.76 -12.69
CA ILE A 102 -7.13 -3.79 -11.41
C ILE A 102 -8.66 -3.77 -11.58
N ASN A 103 -9.17 -3.42 -12.77
CA ASN A 103 -10.60 -3.39 -13.05
C ASN A 103 -11.12 -4.79 -13.39
N LEU A 104 -11.10 -5.68 -12.39
CA LEU A 104 -11.45 -7.07 -12.55
C LEU A 104 -12.94 -7.26 -12.82
N LYS A 105 -13.28 -8.16 -13.75
CA LYS A 105 -14.65 -8.64 -13.93
C LYS A 105 -15.10 -9.42 -12.70
N ALA A 106 -16.39 -9.37 -12.37
CA ALA A 106 -16.96 -10.01 -11.18
C ALA A 106 -16.57 -11.49 -11.01
N GLN A 107 -16.62 -12.28 -12.09
CA GLN A 107 -16.21 -13.69 -12.06
C GLN A 107 -14.72 -13.90 -11.77
N VAL A 108 -13.86 -13.01 -12.27
CA VAL A 108 -12.41 -13.07 -12.03
C VAL A 108 -12.13 -12.72 -10.58
N TRP A 109 -12.79 -11.67 -10.07
CA TRP A 109 -12.71 -11.26 -8.68
C TRP A 109 -13.16 -12.38 -7.72
N GLU A 110 -14.30 -13.02 -7.98
CA GLU A 110 -14.81 -14.12 -7.15
C GLU A 110 -13.82 -15.29 -7.09
N ARG A 111 -13.25 -15.68 -8.24
CA ARG A 111 -12.21 -16.73 -8.29
C ARG A 111 -10.97 -16.33 -7.51
N LEU A 112 -10.51 -15.09 -7.66
CA LEU A 112 -9.36 -14.58 -6.93
C LEU A 112 -9.62 -14.60 -5.42
N ALA A 113 -10.78 -14.13 -4.97
CA ALA A 113 -11.15 -14.11 -3.56
C ALA A 113 -11.21 -15.52 -2.95
N LYS A 114 -11.81 -16.49 -3.66
CA LYS A 114 -11.82 -17.89 -3.23
C LYS A 114 -10.41 -18.47 -3.12
N ARG A 115 -9.53 -18.20 -4.09
CA ARG A 115 -8.12 -18.63 -4.02
C ARG A 115 -7.40 -18.04 -2.81
N LEU A 116 -7.58 -16.75 -2.54
CA LEU A 116 -6.98 -16.09 -1.39
C LEU A 116 -7.51 -16.62 -0.07
N GLN A 117 -8.80 -16.94 0.02
CA GLN A 117 -9.39 -17.58 1.19
C GLN A 117 -8.77 -18.95 1.44
N SER A 118 -8.59 -19.77 0.40
CA SER A 118 -7.90 -21.06 0.51
C SER A 118 -6.45 -20.89 0.98
N SER A 119 -5.68 -19.97 0.37
CA SER A 119 -4.30 -19.71 0.78
C SER A 119 -4.22 -19.19 2.22
N ALA A 120 -5.15 -18.35 2.65
CA ALA A 120 -5.24 -17.92 4.04
C ALA A 120 -5.47 -19.12 4.97
N ASN A 121 -6.46 -19.96 4.67
CA ASN A 121 -6.75 -21.14 5.49
C ASN A 121 -5.54 -22.08 5.61
N GLU A 122 -4.75 -22.26 4.54
CA GLU A 122 -3.53 -23.06 4.55
C GLU A 122 -2.43 -22.44 5.44
N LEU A 123 -2.16 -21.14 5.26
CA LEU A 123 -1.17 -20.40 6.06
C LEU A 123 -1.52 -20.40 7.56
N ILE A 124 -2.80 -20.47 7.90
CA ILE A 124 -3.26 -20.43 9.29
C ILE A 124 -3.37 -21.83 9.90
N SER A 125 -3.93 -22.80 9.18
CA SER A 125 -4.18 -24.16 9.71
C SER A 125 -2.91 -24.91 10.12
N THR A 126 -1.78 -24.55 9.52
CA THR A 126 -0.47 -25.14 9.79
C THR A 126 0.28 -24.44 10.94
N ALA A 127 -0.23 -23.29 11.42
CA ALA A 127 0.49 -22.43 12.35
C ALA A 127 0.04 -22.63 13.81
N HIS A 128 0.97 -23.02 14.68
CA HIS A 128 0.73 -22.97 16.14
C HIS A 128 0.66 -21.50 16.63
N ARG A 129 1.41 -20.59 15.99
CA ARG A 129 1.38 -19.14 16.22
C ARG A 129 1.42 -18.43 14.88
N LEU A 130 0.51 -17.51 14.65
CA LEU A 130 0.35 -16.83 13.36
C LEU A 130 1.17 -15.52 13.32
N HIS A 131 2.10 -15.40 12.40
CA HIS A 131 2.77 -14.12 12.18
C HIS A 131 1.88 -13.22 11.30
N LEU A 132 0.97 -12.45 11.91
CA LEU A 132 -0.09 -11.70 11.20
C LEU A 132 0.48 -10.81 10.08
N ALA A 133 1.57 -10.09 10.34
CA ALA A 133 2.23 -9.28 9.33
C ALA A 133 2.69 -10.10 8.13
N GLY A 134 3.23 -11.31 8.36
CA GLY A 134 3.67 -12.21 7.30
C GLY A 134 2.51 -12.76 6.47
N VAL A 135 1.37 -13.06 7.10
CA VAL A 135 0.16 -13.51 6.39
C VAL A 135 -0.45 -12.40 5.57
N VAL A 136 -0.61 -11.21 6.14
CA VAL A 136 -1.13 -10.04 5.41
C VAL A 136 -0.21 -9.65 4.25
N GLN A 137 1.12 -9.70 4.46
CA GLN A 137 2.09 -9.46 3.40
C GLN A 137 1.99 -10.53 2.31
N SER A 138 1.95 -11.82 2.67
CA SER A 138 1.81 -12.92 1.70
C SER A 138 0.54 -12.78 0.87
N LEU A 139 -0.62 -12.59 1.50
CA LEU A 139 -1.91 -12.43 0.80
C LEU A 139 -1.93 -11.16 -0.07
N SER A 140 -1.39 -10.04 0.42
CA SER A 140 -1.31 -8.80 -0.37
C SER A 140 -0.39 -8.97 -1.58
N LEU A 141 0.74 -9.66 -1.41
CA LEU A 141 1.64 -9.95 -2.51
C LEU A 141 0.99 -10.89 -3.52
N ARG A 142 0.32 -11.97 -3.08
CA ARG A 142 -0.45 -12.89 -3.94
C ARG A 142 -1.47 -12.14 -4.80
N ILE A 143 -2.25 -11.22 -4.22
CA ILE A 143 -3.18 -10.36 -5.00
C ILE A 143 -2.43 -9.63 -6.10
N ILE A 144 -1.35 -8.93 -5.76
CA ILE A 144 -0.61 -8.10 -6.71
C ILE A 144 0.05 -8.95 -7.80
N LEU A 145 0.67 -10.07 -7.44
CA LEU A 145 1.33 -10.96 -8.37
C LEU A 145 0.33 -11.60 -9.35
N THR A 146 -0.81 -12.08 -8.86
CA THR A 146 -1.82 -12.68 -9.73
C THR A 146 -2.56 -11.64 -10.58
N THR A 147 -2.81 -10.43 -10.08
CA THR A 147 -3.61 -9.43 -10.80
C THR A 147 -2.80 -8.53 -11.73
N LEU A 148 -1.66 -8.01 -11.27
CA LEU A 148 -0.85 -7.07 -12.04
C LEU A 148 0.20 -7.76 -12.91
N LEU A 149 0.68 -8.92 -12.48
CA LEU A 149 1.77 -9.63 -13.15
C LEU A 149 1.32 -10.96 -13.78
N ASN A 150 0.04 -11.31 -13.64
CA ASN A 150 -0.53 -12.58 -14.13
C ASN A 150 0.32 -13.80 -13.74
N ALA A 151 0.91 -13.77 -12.55
CA ALA A 151 1.83 -14.81 -12.09
C ALA A 151 1.08 -16.11 -11.78
N GLU A 152 1.56 -17.22 -12.34
CA GLU A 152 1.06 -18.57 -12.08
C GLU A 152 1.71 -19.15 -10.82
N LEU A 153 1.36 -18.58 -9.65
CA LEU A 153 1.97 -18.91 -8.36
C LEU A 153 1.90 -20.39 -7.98
N ASP A 154 0.88 -21.12 -8.45
CA ASP A 154 0.67 -22.53 -8.14
C ASP A 154 1.69 -23.46 -8.84
N THR A 155 2.41 -22.95 -9.85
CA THR A 155 3.41 -23.70 -10.63
C THR A 155 4.81 -23.61 -10.04
N LEU A 156 5.03 -22.67 -9.13
CA LEU A 156 6.34 -22.39 -8.57
C LEU A 156 6.53 -23.16 -7.24
N PRO A 157 7.60 -23.96 -7.10
CA PRO A 157 7.91 -24.63 -5.84
C PRO A 157 8.28 -23.58 -4.77
N ASP A 158 7.96 -23.86 -3.51
CA ASP A 158 8.28 -23.00 -2.36
C ASP A 158 7.81 -21.53 -2.49
N THR A 159 6.74 -21.29 -3.28
CA THR A 159 6.25 -19.94 -3.58
C THR A 159 5.98 -19.10 -2.34
N ASP A 160 5.38 -19.68 -1.30
CA ASP A 160 5.13 -18.97 -0.04
C ASP A 160 6.42 -18.50 0.64
N LYS A 161 7.46 -19.34 0.66
CA LYS A 161 8.76 -18.98 1.22
C LYS A 161 9.40 -17.83 0.43
N HIS A 162 9.32 -17.89 -0.90
CA HIS A 162 9.83 -16.85 -1.78
C HIS A 162 9.07 -15.53 -1.63
N MET A 163 7.73 -15.58 -1.53
CA MET A 163 6.89 -14.40 -1.29
C MET A 163 7.18 -13.73 0.04
N VAL A 164 7.31 -14.51 1.12
CA VAL A 164 7.68 -13.98 2.44
C VAL A 164 9.05 -13.33 2.40
N SER A 165 10.02 -13.99 1.76
CA SER A 165 11.38 -13.46 1.61
C SER A 165 11.41 -12.15 0.80
N LEU A 166 10.64 -12.07 -0.30
CA LEU A 166 10.52 -10.85 -1.09
C LEU A 166 9.86 -9.72 -0.28
N ALA A 167 8.75 -10.00 0.41
CA ALA A 167 8.06 -9.02 1.25
C ALA A 167 8.98 -8.44 2.34
N GLN A 168 9.75 -9.30 3.00
CA GLN A 168 10.73 -8.87 4.01
C GLN A 168 11.86 -8.05 3.41
N ALA A 169 12.40 -8.45 2.25
CA ALA A 169 13.45 -7.72 1.56
C ALA A 169 12.99 -6.33 1.10
N ILE A 170 11.77 -6.24 0.53
CA ILE A 170 11.15 -4.96 0.17
C ILE A 170 11.02 -4.07 1.40
N ASN A 171 10.48 -4.59 2.52
CA ASN A 171 10.31 -3.78 3.73
C ASN A 171 11.66 -3.34 4.34
N ARG A 172 12.69 -4.20 4.33
CA ARG A 172 14.05 -3.81 4.77
C ARG A 172 14.60 -2.70 3.89
N ALA A 173 14.60 -2.87 2.57
CA ALA A 173 15.05 -1.84 1.62
C ALA A 173 14.26 -0.53 1.80
N TRP A 174 12.95 -0.62 2.01
CA TRP A 174 12.10 0.55 2.24
C TRP A 174 12.45 1.28 3.54
N VAL A 175 12.68 0.56 4.63
CA VAL A 175 13.07 1.13 5.92
C VAL A 175 14.46 1.75 5.84
N SER A 176 15.45 1.02 5.33
CA SER A 176 16.81 1.52 5.15
C SER A 176 16.86 2.75 4.25
N SER A 177 16.00 2.82 3.22
CA SER A 177 15.90 3.99 2.35
C SER A 177 15.56 5.28 3.10
N LYS A 178 15.02 5.22 4.31
CA LYS A 178 14.66 6.46 5.05
C LYS A 178 15.88 7.15 5.66
N ASN A 179 17.02 6.48 5.71
CA ASN A 179 18.28 7.00 6.23
C ASN A 179 19.28 7.13 5.09
N ASP A 180 19.76 8.34 4.79
CA ASP A 180 20.66 8.58 3.66
C ASP A 180 22.05 7.93 3.82
N VAL A 181 22.40 7.51 5.04
CA VAL A 181 23.71 6.89 5.37
C VAL A 181 23.82 5.44 4.88
N ASP A 182 22.70 4.73 4.80
CA ASP A 182 22.65 3.28 4.52
C ASP A 182 21.95 2.98 3.17
N LEU A 183 22.02 3.91 2.21
CA LEU A 183 21.40 3.75 0.90
C LEU A 183 22.18 2.73 0.06
N ILE A 184 21.59 1.55 -0.11
CA ILE A 184 22.08 0.51 -1.01
C ILE A 184 21.33 0.62 -2.34
N GLU A 185 22.07 0.87 -3.42
CA GLU A 185 21.54 0.84 -4.78
C GLU A 185 21.04 -0.57 -5.12
N PHE A 186 19.95 -0.67 -5.88
CA PHE A 186 19.37 -1.96 -6.27
C PHE A 186 20.41 -2.92 -6.89
N ALA A 187 21.27 -2.42 -7.78
CA ALA A 187 22.32 -3.21 -8.44
C ALA A 187 23.28 -3.88 -7.46
N HIS A 188 23.45 -3.30 -6.27
CA HIS A 188 24.35 -3.76 -5.22
C HIS A 188 23.61 -4.39 -4.02
N ASN A 189 22.31 -4.69 -4.17
CA ASN A 189 21.45 -5.23 -3.11
C ASN A 189 21.09 -6.72 -3.37
N PRO A 190 21.97 -7.67 -3.06
CA PRO A 190 21.71 -9.10 -3.28
C PRO A 190 20.51 -9.61 -2.47
N ASP A 191 20.28 -9.04 -1.27
CA ASP A 191 19.17 -9.42 -0.40
C ASP A 191 17.80 -9.14 -1.01
N LEU A 192 17.69 -8.11 -1.84
CA LEU A 192 16.49 -7.79 -2.60
C LEU A 192 16.44 -8.52 -3.94
N GLN A 193 17.58 -8.63 -4.65
CA GLN A 193 17.64 -9.28 -5.96
C GLN A 193 17.39 -10.80 -5.91
N ALA A 194 17.88 -11.49 -4.88
CA ALA A 194 17.76 -12.95 -4.77
C ALA A 194 16.29 -13.43 -4.70
N PRO A 195 15.44 -12.96 -3.76
CA PRO A 195 14.05 -13.37 -3.72
C PRO A 195 13.24 -12.88 -4.94
N LEU A 196 13.60 -11.72 -5.52
CA LEU A 196 12.98 -11.24 -6.75
C LEU A 196 13.29 -12.17 -7.93
N SER A 197 14.54 -12.62 -8.06
CA SER A 197 14.96 -13.55 -9.12
C SER A 197 14.37 -14.95 -8.95
N ALA A 198 14.09 -15.37 -7.73
CA ALA A 198 13.42 -16.65 -7.48
C ALA A 198 11.97 -16.65 -8.01
N LEU A 199 11.26 -15.53 -7.89
CA LEU A 199 9.89 -15.39 -8.40
C LEU A 199 9.85 -14.99 -9.89
N PHE A 200 10.88 -14.31 -10.37
CA PHE A 200 11.00 -13.83 -11.73
C PHE A 200 12.39 -14.19 -12.26
N PRO A 201 12.63 -15.42 -12.74
CA PRO A 201 13.95 -15.81 -13.21
C PRO A 201 14.37 -15.11 -14.51
N THR A 202 13.41 -14.61 -15.28
CA THR A 202 13.61 -14.06 -16.63
C THR A 202 13.61 -12.53 -16.70
N PHE A 203 13.40 -11.80 -15.61
CA PHE A 203 13.39 -10.32 -15.71
C PHE A 203 14.81 -9.78 -15.92
N GLU A 204 14.90 -8.75 -16.75
CA GLU A 204 16.16 -8.07 -17.03
C GLU A 204 16.52 -7.12 -15.88
N ARG A 205 17.62 -7.41 -15.16
CA ARG A 205 18.03 -6.65 -13.97
C ARG A 205 18.55 -5.25 -14.29
N THR A 206 19.00 -5.03 -15.53
CA THR A 206 19.59 -3.77 -16.00
C THR A 206 18.54 -2.81 -16.55
N ASN A 207 17.35 -3.30 -16.91
CA ASN A 207 16.28 -2.46 -17.42
C ASN A 207 15.30 -2.08 -16.28
N PRO A 208 15.31 -0.81 -15.81
CA PRO A 208 14.47 -0.39 -14.69
C PRO A 208 12.98 -0.38 -15.02
N ARG A 209 12.58 -0.36 -16.30
CA ARG A 209 11.17 -0.42 -16.72
C ARG A 209 10.59 -1.83 -16.65
N ASP A 210 11.45 -2.84 -16.84
CA ASP A 210 11.06 -4.26 -16.82
C ASP A 210 11.14 -4.88 -15.43
N ASN A 211 11.67 -4.14 -14.45
CA ASN A 211 11.76 -4.58 -13.08
C ASN A 211 10.35 -4.84 -12.49
N PRO A 212 10.03 -6.07 -12.02
CA PRO A 212 8.72 -6.39 -11.47
C PRO A 212 8.31 -5.51 -10.28
N LEU A 213 9.29 -4.92 -9.58
CA LEU A 213 9.05 -3.98 -8.49
C LEU A 213 8.29 -2.72 -8.93
N CYS A 214 8.33 -2.35 -10.22
CA CYS A 214 7.51 -1.27 -10.78
C CYS A 214 6.02 -1.47 -10.51
N TRP A 215 5.56 -2.72 -10.59
CA TRP A 215 4.17 -3.12 -10.38
C TRP A 215 3.89 -3.53 -8.94
N ILE A 216 4.86 -4.19 -8.29
CA ILE A 216 4.70 -4.68 -6.93
C ILE A 216 4.56 -3.53 -5.95
N LEU A 217 5.52 -2.60 -5.94
CA LEU A 217 5.64 -1.61 -4.86
C LEU A 217 4.41 -0.73 -4.66
N PRO A 218 3.80 -0.11 -5.71
CA PRO A 218 2.68 0.80 -5.50
C PRO A 218 1.46 0.11 -4.87
N GLY A 219 1.16 -1.13 -5.27
CA GLY A 219 0.01 -1.88 -4.78
C GLY A 219 0.31 -2.59 -3.46
N PHE A 220 1.45 -3.27 -3.36
CA PHE A 220 1.83 -4.06 -2.19
C PHE A 220 1.98 -3.18 -0.95
N GLU A 221 2.83 -2.15 -0.98
CA GLU A 221 3.16 -1.33 0.19
C GLU A 221 1.93 -0.63 0.79
N ILE A 222 0.98 -0.27 -0.07
CA ILE A 222 -0.28 0.33 0.33
C ILE A 222 -1.22 -0.73 0.92
N SER A 223 -1.44 -1.83 0.20
CA SER A 223 -2.40 -2.88 0.57
C SER A 223 -2.04 -3.54 1.91
N TRP A 224 -0.80 -3.99 2.10
CA TRP A 224 -0.46 -4.75 3.30
C TRP A 224 -0.53 -3.89 4.57
N ARG A 225 -0.18 -2.59 4.47
CA ARG A 225 -0.21 -1.68 5.62
C ARG A 225 -1.64 -1.34 6.04
N ILE A 226 -2.56 -1.07 5.10
CA ILE A 226 -3.96 -0.81 5.45
C ILE A 226 -4.63 -2.08 6.00
N ASN A 227 -4.42 -3.23 5.35
CA ASN A 227 -4.99 -4.49 5.79
C ASN A 227 -4.48 -4.86 7.20
N LEU A 228 -3.19 -4.64 7.47
CA LEU A 228 -2.62 -4.88 8.80
C LEU A 228 -3.20 -3.96 9.88
N ARG A 229 -3.59 -2.72 9.54
CA ARG A 229 -4.21 -1.77 10.49
C ARG A 229 -5.68 -2.06 10.72
N MET A 230 -6.40 -2.43 9.68
CA MET A 230 -7.84 -2.70 9.73
C MET A 230 -8.18 -3.92 10.58
N VAL A 231 -7.33 -4.95 10.56
CA VAL A 231 -7.58 -6.19 11.30
C VAL A 231 -7.68 -5.93 12.82
N PRO A 232 -6.68 -5.35 13.51
CA PRO A 232 -6.83 -5.03 14.93
C PRO A 232 -7.93 -4.01 15.23
N GLU A 233 -8.19 -3.06 14.33
CA GLU A 233 -9.22 -2.04 14.53
C GLU A 233 -10.62 -2.64 14.64
N LEU A 234 -10.93 -3.58 13.74
CA LEU A 234 -12.21 -4.29 13.69
C LEU A 234 -12.33 -5.38 14.77
N LEU A 235 -11.22 -5.88 15.33
CA LEU A 235 -11.27 -7.01 16.26
C LEU A 235 -11.09 -6.61 17.72
N LEU A 236 -10.34 -5.54 17.99
CA LEU A 236 -9.92 -5.19 19.35
C LEU A 236 -10.32 -3.76 19.75
N ASN A 237 -10.29 -2.81 18.82
CA ASN A 237 -10.61 -1.42 19.13
C ASN A 237 -12.10 -1.17 18.92
N THR A 238 -12.47 -0.53 17.82
CA THR A 238 -13.87 -0.20 17.50
C THR A 238 -14.75 -1.45 17.43
N GLY A 239 -14.18 -2.60 17.05
CA GLY A 239 -14.87 -3.89 17.08
C GLY A 239 -15.41 -4.37 18.42
N GLN A 240 -14.77 -4.01 19.54
CA GLN A 240 -15.28 -4.37 20.87
C GLN A 240 -16.57 -3.60 21.20
N ALA A 241 -16.68 -2.36 20.72
CA ALA A 241 -17.89 -1.56 20.88
C ALA A 241 -18.97 -1.91 19.83
N HIS A 242 -18.55 -2.35 18.64
CA HIS A 242 -19.43 -2.69 17.51
C HIS A 242 -19.10 -4.08 16.94
N PRO A 243 -19.43 -5.17 17.66
CA PRO A 243 -19.09 -6.54 17.23
C PRO A 243 -19.72 -6.92 15.88
N ASP A 244 -20.88 -6.34 15.56
CA ASP A 244 -21.59 -6.60 14.30
C ASP A 244 -20.84 -6.08 13.06
N TRP A 245 -19.91 -5.14 13.21
CA TRP A 245 -19.06 -4.69 12.12
C TRP A 245 -18.09 -5.79 11.68
N THR A 246 -17.62 -6.62 12.63
CA THR A 246 -16.83 -7.82 12.30
C THR A 246 -17.68 -8.83 11.54
N VAL A 247 -18.92 -9.04 11.97
CA VAL A 247 -19.87 -9.94 11.28
C VAL A 247 -20.11 -9.48 9.84
N THR A 248 -20.25 -8.16 9.64
CA THR A 248 -20.42 -7.55 8.31
C THR A 248 -19.22 -7.84 7.40
N MET A 249 -18.00 -7.71 7.91
CA MET A 249 -16.78 -8.01 7.15
C MET A 249 -16.60 -9.51 6.88
N ILE A 250 -16.99 -10.39 7.82
CA ILE A 250 -17.00 -11.85 7.61
C ILE A 250 -17.98 -12.22 6.50
N ALA A 251 -19.21 -11.70 6.54
CA ALA A 251 -20.21 -11.96 5.50
C ALA A 251 -19.72 -11.51 4.11
N PHE A 252 -19.03 -10.37 4.03
CA PHE A 252 -18.38 -9.94 2.78
C PHE A 252 -17.24 -10.88 2.36
N ALA A 253 -16.40 -11.35 3.27
CA ALA A 253 -15.32 -12.28 2.95
C ALA A 253 -15.84 -13.65 2.46
N GLU A 254 -16.98 -14.11 2.99
CA GLU A 254 -17.64 -15.35 2.57
C GLU A 254 -18.30 -15.22 1.19
N ASN A 255 -18.85 -14.04 0.89
CA ASN A 255 -19.51 -13.75 -0.39
C ASN A 255 -19.05 -12.40 -0.97
N PRO A 256 -17.84 -12.33 -1.57
CA PRO A 256 -17.18 -11.09 -1.93
C PRO A 256 -17.75 -10.50 -3.23
N THR A 257 -19.04 -10.16 -3.23
CA THR A 257 -19.72 -9.53 -4.36
C THR A 257 -19.88 -8.04 -4.13
N LYS A 258 -20.09 -7.27 -5.20
CA LYS A 258 -20.40 -5.83 -5.08
C LYS A 258 -21.66 -5.61 -4.23
N THR A 259 -22.69 -6.42 -4.44
CA THR A 259 -23.93 -6.35 -3.66
C THR A 259 -23.67 -6.55 -2.18
N GLN A 260 -22.88 -7.56 -1.80
CA GLN A 260 -22.53 -7.78 -0.39
C GLN A 260 -21.64 -6.68 0.18
N PHE A 261 -20.76 -6.09 -0.65
CA PHE A 261 -19.88 -5.00 -0.24
C PHE A 261 -20.65 -3.73 0.12
N GLU A 262 -21.74 -3.47 -0.60
CA GLU A 262 -22.62 -2.30 -0.43
C GLU A 262 -23.86 -2.60 0.42
N ALA A 263 -24.08 -3.86 0.81
CA ALA A 263 -25.22 -4.25 1.62
C ALA A 263 -25.12 -3.62 3.02
N PRO A 264 -26.21 -3.02 3.52
CA PRO A 264 -26.23 -2.47 4.86
C PRO A 264 -26.08 -3.61 5.88
N GLY A 265 -25.11 -3.45 6.79
CA GLY A 265 -24.93 -4.33 7.94
C GLY A 265 -25.72 -3.82 9.16
N ALA A 266 -25.23 -4.13 10.36
CA ALA A 266 -25.74 -3.49 11.57
C ALA A 266 -25.42 -2.00 11.57
N ASP A 267 -26.27 -1.21 12.23
CA ASP A 267 -26.19 0.26 12.28
C ASP A 267 -26.25 0.94 10.90
N ASP A 268 -26.76 0.24 9.87
CA ASP A 268 -26.74 0.68 8.46
C ASP A 268 -25.32 0.87 7.90
N ILE A 269 -24.31 0.23 8.51
CA ILE A 269 -22.91 0.30 8.12
C ILE A 269 -22.55 -0.90 7.24
N SER A 270 -22.15 -0.64 5.98
CA SER A 270 -21.72 -1.68 5.04
C SER A 270 -20.22 -2.00 5.14
N ALA A 271 -19.78 -3.10 4.52
CA ALA A 271 -18.35 -3.40 4.40
C ALA A 271 -17.58 -2.29 3.65
N LYS A 272 -18.25 -1.63 2.68
CA LYS A 272 -17.72 -0.46 1.98
C LYS A 272 -17.46 0.71 2.91
N ASP A 273 -18.38 0.98 3.84
CA ASP A 273 -18.24 2.08 4.79
C ASP A 273 -17.11 1.80 5.79
N LEU A 274 -16.98 0.56 6.24
CA LEU A 274 -15.87 0.12 7.10
C LEU A 274 -14.52 0.28 6.39
N VAL A 275 -14.42 -0.15 5.12
CA VAL A 275 -13.19 0.02 4.32
C VAL A 275 -12.89 1.51 4.08
N ALA A 276 -13.90 2.32 3.78
CA ALA A 276 -13.73 3.76 3.60
C ALA A 276 -13.29 4.44 4.89
N GLY A 277 -13.90 4.10 6.03
CA GLY A 277 -13.51 4.55 7.37
C GLY A 277 -12.08 4.17 7.71
N GLY A 278 -11.69 2.94 7.38
CA GLY A 278 -10.32 2.45 7.47
C GLY A 278 -9.30 3.27 6.70
N LEU A 279 -9.58 3.51 5.42
CA LEU A 279 -8.72 4.32 4.54
C LEU A 279 -8.66 5.79 4.99
N ARG A 280 -9.70 6.29 5.65
CA ARG A 280 -9.72 7.61 6.27
C ARG A 280 -8.84 7.66 7.52
N LEU A 281 -8.98 6.70 8.43
CA LEU A 281 -8.24 6.64 9.70
C LEU A 281 -6.76 6.30 9.50
N TYR A 282 -6.45 5.43 8.55
CA TYR A 282 -5.11 4.94 8.26
C TYR A 282 -4.75 5.14 6.79
N PRO A 283 -4.65 6.39 6.30
CA PRO A 283 -4.39 6.63 4.89
C PRO A 283 -3.04 6.04 4.50
N PRO A 284 -3.01 5.14 3.49
CA PRO A 284 -1.78 4.43 3.13
C PRO A 284 -0.73 5.38 2.54
N THR A 285 -1.18 6.49 1.94
CA THR A 285 -0.33 7.63 1.56
C THR A 285 -0.58 8.77 2.53
N LYS A 286 0.24 8.87 3.58
CA LYS A 286 0.11 9.95 4.57
C LYS A 286 0.48 11.32 4.02
N ARG A 287 1.45 11.36 3.09
CA ARG A 287 2.00 12.59 2.52
C ARG A 287 2.24 12.44 1.04
N ILE A 288 1.89 13.47 0.28
CA ILE A 288 2.19 13.57 -1.14
C ILE A 288 3.17 14.72 -1.34
N TYR A 289 4.36 14.38 -1.83
CA TYR A 289 5.44 15.34 -2.05
C TYR A 289 5.46 15.82 -3.51
N ARG A 290 5.81 17.11 -3.69
CA ARG A 290 6.04 17.72 -5.00
C ARG A 290 7.20 18.69 -4.92
N ALA A 291 8.10 18.61 -5.89
CA ALA A 291 9.07 19.64 -6.16
C ALA A 291 8.42 20.80 -6.93
N PHE A 292 8.77 22.01 -6.56
CA PHE A 292 8.36 23.25 -7.21
C PHE A 292 9.60 24.02 -7.62
N GLU A 293 9.59 24.50 -8.85
CA GLU A 293 10.59 25.43 -9.36
C GLU A 293 9.92 26.70 -9.83
N TRP A 294 10.52 27.84 -9.50
CA TRP A 294 10.03 29.15 -9.89
C TRP A 294 11.20 30.13 -9.98
N GLU A 295 10.96 31.26 -10.63
CA GLU A 295 11.90 32.39 -10.65
C GLU A 295 11.39 33.52 -9.76
N GLU A 296 12.29 34.12 -8.99
CA GLU A 296 12.02 35.26 -8.11
C GLU A 296 13.26 36.16 -8.11
N ASN A 297 13.10 37.44 -8.41
CA ASN A 297 14.20 38.42 -8.52
C ASN A 297 15.35 38.00 -9.47
N GLY A 298 15.03 37.28 -10.55
CA GLY A 298 16.02 36.79 -11.51
C GLY A 298 16.82 35.56 -11.05
N ALA A 299 16.52 35.01 -9.86
CA ALA A 299 17.11 33.77 -9.37
C ALA A 299 16.11 32.60 -9.51
N ARG A 300 16.62 31.42 -9.88
CA ARG A 300 15.83 30.19 -9.92
C ARG A 300 15.83 29.52 -8.55
N HIS A 301 14.64 29.28 -8.03
CA HIS A 301 14.42 28.59 -6.76
C HIS A 301 13.85 27.20 -7.01
N SER A 302 14.18 26.26 -6.11
CA SER A 302 13.67 24.89 -6.15
C SER A 302 13.45 24.38 -4.73
N GLU A 303 12.20 24.04 -4.40
CA GLU A 303 11.82 23.56 -3.06
C GLU A 303 10.87 22.37 -3.18
N THR A 304 10.88 21.48 -2.18
CA THR A 304 9.92 20.38 -2.08
C THR A 304 8.89 20.66 -0.99
N PHE A 305 7.63 20.57 -1.37
CA PHE A 305 6.48 20.74 -0.48
C PHE A 305 5.77 19.41 -0.26
N ALA A 306 5.02 19.31 0.85
CA ALA A 306 4.23 18.11 1.15
C ALA A 306 2.78 18.46 1.49
N ALA A 307 1.84 17.81 0.81
CA ALA A 307 0.44 17.75 1.25
C ALA A 307 0.31 16.67 2.34
N ASP A 308 -0.19 17.04 3.51
CA ASP A 308 -0.43 16.13 4.63
C ASP A 308 -1.85 15.54 4.54
N VAL A 309 -1.96 14.42 3.82
CA VAL A 309 -3.22 13.72 3.54
C VAL A 309 -3.83 13.16 4.82
N GLU A 310 -2.99 12.67 5.73
CA GLU A 310 -3.42 12.17 7.05
C GLU A 310 -4.11 13.26 7.86
N ALA A 311 -3.48 14.44 7.96
CA ALA A 311 -4.11 15.56 8.64
C ALA A 311 -5.43 16.02 7.99
N CYS A 312 -5.52 15.98 6.64
CA CYS A 312 -6.77 16.31 5.94
C CYS A 312 -7.91 15.32 6.23
N HIS A 313 -7.59 14.04 6.38
CA HIS A 313 -8.61 13.00 6.68
C HIS A 313 -9.07 13.03 8.14
N LEU A 314 -8.23 13.57 9.04
CA LEU A 314 -8.50 13.68 10.47
C LEU A 314 -9.05 15.05 10.87
N SER A 315 -9.05 16.05 9.99
CA SER A 315 -9.63 17.37 10.27
C SER A 315 -11.16 17.30 10.36
N VAL A 316 -11.73 18.05 11.31
CA VAL A 316 -13.17 18.11 11.61
C VAL A 316 -14.01 18.45 10.36
N GLU A 317 -13.52 19.33 9.47
CA GLU A 317 -14.20 19.71 8.22
C GLU A 317 -14.45 18.55 7.24
N SER A 318 -13.71 17.44 7.36
CA SER A 318 -13.86 16.26 6.51
C SER A 318 -14.86 15.24 7.08
N GLY A 319 -15.23 15.35 8.37
CA GLY A 319 -16.16 14.45 9.05
C GLY A 319 -17.64 14.77 8.81
N ASP A 320 -17.97 16.04 8.54
CA ASP A 320 -19.36 16.50 8.39
C ASP A 320 -19.95 16.32 6.98
N LYS A 321 -19.15 15.94 5.97
CA LYS A 321 -19.62 15.76 4.58
C LYS A 321 -20.06 14.33 4.24
N MET A 322 -20.04 13.41 5.21
CA MET A 322 -20.40 12.00 5.01
C MET A 322 -21.40 11.48 6.06
N ARG A 323 -22.00 12.36 6.86
CA ARG A 323 -23.26 12.08 7.56
C ARG A 323 -24.42 12.63 6.75
#